data_AF-A0A6I3LEC7-F1
#
_entry.id   AF-A0A6I3LEC7-F1
#
_cell.length_a   1.000
_cell.length_b   1.000
_cell.length_c   1.000
_cell.angle_alpha   90.00
_cell.angle_beta   90.00
_cell.angle_gamma   90.00
#
_symmetry.space_group_name_H-M   'P 1'
#
loop_
_entity.id
_entity.type
_entity.pdbx_description
1 polymer ?
#
loop_
_entity_poly.entity_id
_entity_poly.type
_entity_poly.pdbx_seq_one_letter_code
_entity_poly.pdbx_strand_id
1 'polypeptide(L)'
;ANLVESMGITVPVAIHLDHGHYEDALECIEVGYTSIMFDGSHLPVEENLKLAKEVVEKAHAKGISVEAEVGTIGGEEDGIIGKGELAPIE
;
A
#
# COMPACT_ATOMS: atom_id res chain seq x y z
N ALA A 1 25.25 5.65 5.72
CA ALA A 1 24.26 6.42 6.46
C ALA A 1 23.04 6.58 5.57
N ASN A 2 21.85 6.26 6.06
CA ASN A 2 20.62 6.52 5.29
C ASN A 2 20.32 8.04 5.25
N LEU A 3 19.35 8.46 4.43
CA LEU A 3 19.02 9.89 4.27
C LEU A 3 18.75 10.59 5.61
N VAL A 4 17.98 9.92 6.48
CA VAL A 4 17.59 10.37 7.82
C VAL A 4 18.83 10.69 8.66
N GLU A 5 19.80 9.78 8.72
CA GLU A 5 21.07 9.98 9.43
C GLU A 5 21.91 11.10 8.81
N SER A 6 22.02 11.12 7.47
CA SER A 6 22.90 12.07 6.76
C SER A 6 22.48 13.53 6.93
N MET A 7 21.18 13.78 7.09
CA MET A 7 20.61 15.11 7.25
C MET A 7 20.28 15.45 8.71
N GLY A 8 20.54 14.54 9.65
CA GLY A 8 20.21 14.74 11.07
C GLY A 8 18.71 14.93 11.31
N ILE A 9 17.86 14.21 10.55
CA ILE A 9 16.40 14.28 10.71
C ILE A 9 16.01 13.64 12.04
N THR A 10 15.29 14.39 12.88
CA THR A 10 14.93 13.99 14.25
C THR A 10 13.45 13.63 14.43
N VAL A 11 12.62 13.94 13.42
CA VAL A 11 11.21 13.54 13.40
C VAL A 11 11.06 12.11 12.85
N PRO A 12 10.02 11.36 13.24
CA PRO A 12 9.74 10.06 12.64
C PRO A 12 9.51 10.18 11.13
N VAL A 13 10.10 9.29 10.35
CA VAL A 13 9.97 9.25 8.89
C VAL A 13 9.54 7.85 8.47
N ALA A 14 8.55 7.78 7.59
CA ALA A 14 8.20 6.57 6.86
C ALA A 14 8.48 6.77 5.37
N ILE A 15 8.95 5.73 4.71
CA ILE A 15 8.92 5.59 3.25
C ILE A 15 7.71 4.71 2.93
N HIS A 16 6.78 5.27 2.16
CA HIS A 16 5.51 4.65 1.80
C HIS A 16 5.45 4.41 0.29
N LEU A 17 5.06 3.21 -0.12
CA LEU A 17 4.65 2.92 -1.51
C LEU A 17 3.18 3.32 -1.62
N ASP A 18 2.89 4.28 -2.49
CA ASP A 18 1.53 4.76 -2.76
C ASP A 18 0.91 3.96 -3.91
N HIS A 19 -0.37 3.58 -3.80
CA HIS A 19 -1.16 2.85 -4.81
C HIS A 19 -0.43 1.68 -5.52
N GLY A 20 0.32 0.88 -4.76
CA GLY A 20 1.12 -0.21 -5.33
C GLY A 20 0.29 -1.38 -5.86
N HIS A 21 0.65 -1.91 -7.04
CA HIS A 21 0.16 -3.23 -7.46
C HIS A 21 0.79 -4.34 -6.62
N TYR A 22 0.30 -5.57 -6.80
CA TYR A 22 0.73 -6.71 -5.99
C TYR A 22 2.26 -6.93 -6.04
N GLU A 23 2.84 -6.93 -7.24
CA GLU A 23 4.28 -7.10 -7.44
C GLU A 23 5.09 -5.95 -6.85
N ASP A 24 4.62 -4.71 -6.99
CA ASP A 24 5.29 -3.51 -6.46
C ASP A 24 5.35 -3.55 -4.93
N ALA A 25 4.26 -3.96 -4.28
CA ALA A 25 4.18 -4.14 -2.84
C ALA A 25 5.20 -5.19 -2.37
N LEU A 26 5.31 -6.33 -3.06
CA LEU A 26 6.29 -7.36 -2.75
C LEU A 26 7.73 -6.86 -2.91
N GLU A 27 8.02 -6.13 -3.98
CA GLU A 27 9.35 -5.56 -4.21
C GLU A 27 9.72 -4.55 -3.11
N CYS A 28 8.82 -3.64 -2.75
CA CYS A 28 9.06 -2.65 -1.71
C CYS A 28 9.27 -3.28 -0.32
N ILE A 29 8.58 -4.39 -0.02
CA ILE A 29 8.80 -5.20 1.17
C ILE A 29 10.22 -5.79 1.20
N GLU A 30 10.80 -6.14 0.04
CA GLU A 30 12.18 -6.65 -0.06
C GLU A 30 13.24 -5.54 0.01
N VAL A 31 12.98 -4.39 -0.61
CA VAL A 31 13.92 -3.27 -0.67
C VAL A 31 14.02 -2.50 0.65
N GLY A 32 13.08 -2.72 1.58
CA GLY A 32 13.14 -2.19 2.95
C GLY A 32 12.34 -0.90 3.15
N TYR A 33 11.22 -0.75 2.43
CA TYR A 33 10.21 0.25 2.77
C TYR A 33 9.68 0.02 4.18
N THR A 34 9.19 1.08 4.81
CA THR A 34 8.64 1.02 6.18
C THR A 34 7.11 1.01 6.21
N SER A 35 6.50 1.36 5.09
CA SER A 35 5.05 1.35 4.86
C SER A 35 4.78 1.06 3.39
N ILE A 36 3.70 0.36 3.09
CA ILE A 36 3.25 0.09 1.72
C ILE A 36 1.73 0.19 1.64
N MET A 37 1.21 0.58 0.49
CA MET A 37 -0.19 0.43 0.11
C MET A 37 -0.29 -0.65 -0.97
N PHE A 38 -1.25 -1.56 -0.82
CA PHE A 38 -1.69 -2.44 -1.90
C PHE A 38 -3.04 -1.97 -2.42
N ASP A 39 -3.07 -1.56 -3.68
CA ASP A 39 -4.29 -1.14 -4.36
C ASP A 39 -4.84 -2.28 -5.25
N GLY A 40 -5.75 -3.04 -4.65
CA GLY A 40 -6.58 -4.03 -5.33
C GLY A 40 -7.99 -3.53 -5.65
N SER A 41 -8.26 -2.22 -5.61
CA SER A 41 -9.59 -1.61 -5.77
C SER A 41 -10.33 -2.04 -7.04
N HIS A 42 -9.57 -2.27 -8.11
CA HIS A 42 -10.06 -2.71 -9.41
C HIS A 42 -10.41 -4.21 -9.49
N LEU A 43 -10.06 -5.00 -8.47
CA LEU A 43 -10.32 -6.44 -8.41
C LEU A 43 -11.67 -6.73 -7.74
N PRO A 44 -12.27 -7.90 -8.01
CA PRO A 44 -13.36 -8.41 -7.18
C PRO A 44 -12.94 -8.46 -5.70
N VAL A 45 -13.83 -8.07 -4.79
CA VAL A 45 -13.54 -7.93 -3.34
C VAL A 45 -12.88 -9.18 -2.74
N GLU A 46 -13.33 -10.38 -3.10
CA GLU A 46 -12.73 -11.64 -2.62
C GLU A 46 -11.28 -11.83 -3.07
N GLU A 47 -10.96 -11.40 -4.30
CA GLU A 47 -9.61 -11.46 -4.84
C GLU A 47 -8.71 -10.40 -4.21
N ASN A 48 -9.21 -9.16 -4.08
CA ASN A 48 -8.53 -8.09 -3.37
C ASN A 48 -8.19 -8.53 -1.93
N LEU A 49 -9.17 -9.04 -1.19
CA LEU A 49 -8.98 -9.52 0.18
C LEU A 49 -7.94 -10.65 0.29
N LYS A 50 -7.93 -11.57 -0.67
CA LYS A 50 -6.96 -12.68 -0.71
C LYS A 50 -5.53 -12.15 -0.90
N LEU A 51 -5.33 -11.26 -1.87
CA LEU A 51 -4.01 -10.69 -2.16
C LEU A 51 -3.54 -9.76 -1.04
N ALA A 52 -4.42 -8.92 -0.52
CA ALA A 52 -4.15 -8.03 0.61
C ALA A 52 -3.69 -8.84 1.83
N LYS A 53 -4.33 -9.98 2.14
CA LYS A 53 -3.88 -10.87 3.24
C LYS A 53 -2.46 -11.37 3.04
N GLU A 54 -2.10 -11.79 1.83
CA GLU A 54 -0.74 -12.26 1.53
C GLU A 54 0.29 -11.13 1.67
N VAL A 55 -0.03 -9.93 1.18
CA VAL A 55 0.81 -8.73 1.33
C VAL A 55 1.00 -8.39 2.81
N VAL A 56 -0.09 -8.37 3.59
CA VAL A 56 -0.08 -8.10 5.03
C VAL A 56 0.80 -9.11 5.78
N GLU A 57 0.67 -10.40 5.49
CA GLU A 57 1.49 -11.44 6.13
C GLU A 57 2.99 -11.21 5.90
N LYS A 58 3.39 -10.91 4.65
CA LYS A 58 4.80 -10.68 4.29
C LYS A 58 5.34 -9.38 4.89
N ALA A 59 4.57 -8.30 4.83
CA ALA A 59 4.94 -7.00 5.37
C ALA A 59 5.09 -7.04 6.90
N HIS A 60 4.10 -7.61 7.60
CA HIS A 60 4.12 -7.71 9.05
C HIS A 60 5.25 -8.61 9.58
N ALA A 61 5.64 -9.65 8.83
CA ALA A 61 6.81 -10.46 9.16
C ALA A 61 8.11 -9.65 9.21
N LYS A 62 8.15 -8.48 8.56
CA LYS A 62 9.28 -7.52 8.56
C LYS A 62 9.02 -6.24 9.36
N GLY A 63 7.88 -6.13 10.04
CA GLY A 63 7.50 -4.93 10.80
C GLY A 63 7.10 -3.74 9.93
N ILE A 64 6.69 -3.98 8.68
CA ILE A 64 6.25 -2.96 7.71
C ILE A 64 4.74 -2.75 7.87
N SER A 65 4.28 -1.50 7.88
CA SER A 65 2.85 -1.17 7.92
C SER A 65 2.19 -1.32 6.54
N VAL A 66 0.90 -1.67 6.52
CA VAL A 66 0.14 -1.88 5.27
C VAL A 66 -1.13 -1.05 5.25
N GLU A 67 -1.34 -0.37 4.13
CA GLU A 67 -2.60 0.26 3.72
C GLU A 67 -3.23 -0.57 2.59
N ALA A 68 -4.56 -0.62 2.52
CA ALA A 68 -5.28 -1.33 1.47
C ALA A 68 -6.54 -0.57 1.08
N GLU A 69 -6.87 -0.58 -0.21
CA GLU A 69 -8.05 0.07 -0.74
C GLU A 69 -9.21 -0.91 -0.97
N VAL A 70 -10.43 -0.46 -0.66
CA VAL A 70 -11.67 -1.14 -1.01
C VAL A 70 -12.71 -0.11 -1.48
N GLY A 71 -13.38 -0.41 -2.59
CA GLY A 71 -14.18 0.59 -3.33
C GLY A 71 -13.31 1.33 -4.33
N THR A 72 -13.72 2.54 -4.74
CA THR A 72 -12.87 3.44 -5.54
C THR A 72 -13.01 4.85 -5.01
N ILE A 73 -11.93 5.62 -5.00
CA ILE A 73 -11.99 7.05 -4.68
C ILE A 73 -12.53 7.81 -5.91
N GLY A 74 -13.35 8.83 -5.66
CA GLY A 74 -13.87 9.70 -6.72
C GLY A 74 -12.82 10.73 -7.12
N GLY A 75 -12.40 10.74 -8.39
CA GLY A 75 -11.34 11.62 -8.85
C GLY A 75 -10.41 10.96 -9.85
N GLU A 76 -9.16 11.41 -9.88
CA GLU A 76 -8.07 10.82 -10.66
C GLU A 76 -6.95 10.39 -9.71
N GLU A 77 -6.63 9.10 -9.69
CA GLU A 77 -5.54 8.50 -8.92
C GLU A 77 -4.67 7.70 -9.88
N ASP A 78 -3.38 8.01 -9.95
CA ASP A 78 -2.42 7.42 -10.90
C ASP A 78 -2.90 7.36 -12.37
N GLY A 79 -3.67 8.36 -12.78
CA GLY A 79 -4.24 8.47 -14.13
C GLY A 79 -5.52 7.64 -14.35
N ILE A 80 -6.05 7.00 -13.31
CA ILE A 80 -7.30 6.24 -13.31
C ILE A 80 -8.41 7.14 -12.78
N ILE A 81 -9.48 7.31 -13.58
CA ILE A 81 -10.64 8.11 -13.18
C ILE A 81 -11.65 7.20 -12.46
N GLY A 82 -11.71 7.33 -11.13
CA GLY A 82 -12.69 6.68 -10.28
C GLY A 82 -13.97 7.50 -10.15
N LYS A 83 -15.13 6.82 -10.11
CA LYS A 83 -16.43 7.49 -9.93
C LYS A 83 -16.78 7.75 -8.47
N GLY A 84 -15.99 7.23 -7.53
CA GLY A 84 -16.31 7.26 -6.11
C GLY A 84 -17.35 6.20 -5.80
N GLU A 85 -16.89 4.98 -5.53
CA GLU A 85 -17.76 3.85 -5.22
C GLU A 85 -17.52 3.39 -3.78
N LEU A 86 -18.61 3.30 -3.02
CA LEU A 86 -18.55 2.77 -1.66
C LEU A 86 -18.35 1.25 -1.71
N ALA A 87 -17.40 0.78 -0.91
CA ALA A 87 -17.26 -0.64 -0.64
C ALA A 87 -18.57 -1.24 -0.11
N PRO A 88 -18.92 -2.48 -0.53
CA PRO A 88 -20.01 -3.22 0.11
C PRO A 88 -19.76 -3.36 1.61
N ILE A 89 -20.82 -3.23 2.41
CA ILE A 89 -20.77 -3.28 3.89
C ILE A 89 -21.12 -4.70 4.43
N GLU A 90 -21.29 -5.68 3.54
CA GLU A 90 -21.70 -7.05 3.89
C GLU A 90 -20.50 -7.95 4.26
#